data_AF-A0A2G0Q626-F1
#
_entry.id   AF-A0A2G0Q626-F1
#
_cell.length_a   1.000
_cell.length_b   1.000
_cell.length_c   1.000
_cell.angle_alpha   90.00
_cell.angle_beta   90.00
_cell.angle_gamma   90.00
#
_symmetry.space_group_name_H-M   'P 1'
#
loop_
_entity.id
_entity.type
_entity.pdbx_description
1 polymer ?
#
loop_
_entity_poly.entity_id
_entity_poly.type
_entity_poly.pdbx_seq_one_letter_code
_entity_poly.pdbx_strand_id
1 'polypeptide(L)'
;MAKVADGIRYAERVVAGEIVAGELVKLACQRFLTDLKTGEARGIVFSEPRVQHILNFYKFVPHVKGALTGKPIELMDWHIFILINLFGFVCPLVNEATGEVVLRNDGSGRPVMVRRFRTAYIGIFTIPFAFIFTGLLNVT
;
A
#
# COMPACT_ATOMS: atom_id res chain seq x y z
N MET A 1 -2.35 13.35 12.13
CA MET A 1 -2.64 13.09 10.70
C MET A 1 -1.76 11.95 10.24
N ALA A 2 -2.35 10.91 9.64
CA ALA A 2 -1.60 9.73 9.17
C ALA A 2 -0.56 10.13 8.11
N LYS A 3 0.69 9.76 8.35
CA LYS A 3 1.83 10.01 7.45
C LYS A 3 2.42 8.69 7.00
N VAL A 4 3.07 8.72 5.84
CA VAL A 4 3.84 7.58 5.30
C VAL A 4 4.87 7.07 6.32
N ALA A 5 5.55 8.00 7.00
CA ALA A 5 6.54 7.71 8.03
C ALA A 5 6.00 6.85 9.19
N ASP A 6 4.70 6.92 9.50
CA ASP A 6 4.11 6.15 10.59
C ASP A 6 4.07 4.66 10.28
N GLY A 7 3.75 4.30 9.03
CA GLY A 7 3.78 2.90 8.59
C GLY A 7 5.20 2.36 8.39
N ILE A 8 6.17 3.22 8.02
CA ILE A 8 7.59 2.83 7.96
C ILE A 8 8.10 2.52 9.37
N ARG A 9 7.85 3.43 10.32
CA ARG A 9 8.21 3.25 11.74
C ARG A 9 7.57 2.00 12.34
N TYR A 10 6.32 1.70 12.00
CA TYR A 10 5.69 0.43 12.41
C TYR A 10 6.50 -0.79 11.96
N ALA A 11 6.93 -0.82 10.70
CA ALA A 11 7.71 -1.93 10.17
C ALA A 11 9.06 -2.08 10.89
N GLU A 12 9.74 -0.97 11.18
CA GLU A 12 10.99 -0.95 11.94
C GLU A 12 10.80 -1.52 13.35
N ARG A 13 9.77 -1.08 14.06
CA ARG A 13 9.47 -1.53 15.43
C ARG A 13 9.07 -3.01 15.51
N VAL A 14 8.35 -3.51 14.49
CA VAL A 14 8.01 -4.94 14.39
C VAL A 14 9.27 -5.79 14.16
N VAL A 15 10.17 -5.34 13.29
CA VAL A 15 11.44 -6.05 13.00
C VAL A 15 12.40 -5.98 14.20
N ALA A 16 12.44 -4.85 14.91
CA ALA A 16 13.20 -4.68 16.14
C ALA A 16 12.65 -5.49 17.33
N GLY A 17 11.44 -6.05 17.21
CA GLY A 17 10.79 -6.82 18.26
C GLY A 17 10.11 -5.99 19.35
N GLU A 18 10.02 -4.67 19.19
CA GLU A 18 9.30 -3.78 20.10
C GLU A 18 7.79 -4.00 20.07
N ILE A 19 7.27 -4.38 18.90
CA ILE A 19 5.86 -4.74 18.70
C ILE A 19 5.80 -6.26 18.53
N VAL A 20 5.06 -6.91 19.43
CA VAL A 20 4.79 -8.35 19.33
C VAL A 20 3.89 -8.59 18.12
N ALA A 21 4.44 -9.28 17.12
CA ALA A 21 3.73 -9.65 15.90
C ALA A 21 4.06 -11.10 15.51
N GLY A 22 3.13 -11.75 14.81
CA GLY A 22 3.34 -13.09 14.27
C GLY A 22 4.46 -13.12 13.21
N GLU A 23 4.99 -14.31 12.96
CA GLU A 23 6.11 -14.52 12.03
C GLU A 23 5.85 -13.94 10.64
N LEU A 24 4.65 -14.18 10.08
CA LEU A 24 4.25 -13.67 8.76
C LEU A 24 4.27 -12.14 8.69
N VAL A 25 3.87 -11.46 9.78
CA VAL A 25 3.89 -10.00 9.85
C VAL A 25 5.32 -9.49 9.92
N LYS A 26 6.18 -10.12 10.73
CA LYS A 26 7.61 -9.79 10.80
C LYS A 26 8.29 -9.94 9.44
N LEU A 27 8.05 -11.04 8.73
CA LEU A 27 8.57 -11.28 7.37
C LEU A 27 8.05 -10.24 6.37
N ALA A 28 6.78 -9.85 6.48
CA ALA A 28 6.22 -8.80 5.63
C ALA A 28 6.87 -7.43 5.90
N CYS A 29 7.08 -7.05 7.16
CA CYS A 29 7.78 -5.82 7.55
C CYS A 29 9.23 -5.84 7.08
N GLN A 30 9.94 -6.95 7.26
CA GLN A 30 11.31 -7.10 6.76
C GLN A 30 11.39 -6.96 5.25
N ARG A 31 10.48 -7.62 4.52
CA ARG A 31 10.38 -7.50 3.05
C ARG A 31 10.09 -6.08 2.61
N PHE A 32 9.19 -5.38 3.30
CA PHE A 32 8.89 -3.97 3.02
C PHE A 32 10.15 -3.11 3.14
N LEU A 33 10.89 -3.23 4.24
CA LEU A 33 12.14 -2.47 4.45
C LEU A 33 13.22 -2.83 3.43
N THR A 34 13.31 -4.11 3.03
CA THR A 34 14.20 -4.54 1.96
C THR A 34 13.78 -3.94 0.62
N ASP A 35 12.49 -3.93 0.30
CA ASP A 35 11.95 -3.35 -0.93
C ASP A 35 12.16 -1.83 -0.99
N LEU A 36 12.16 -1.12 0.15
CA LEU A 36 12.56 0.30 0.17
C LEU A 36 14.02 0.51 -0.20
N LYS A 37 14.92 -0.42 0.14
CA LYS A 37 16.36 -0.31 -0.13
C LYS A 37 16.78 -0.82 -1.51
N THR A 38 16.18 -1.93 -1.95
CA THR A 38 16.59 -2.68 -3.15
C THR A 38 15.46 -2.88 -4.16
N GLY A 39 14.35 -2.17 -3.99
CA GLY A 39 13.19 -2.23 -4.90
C GLY A 39 13.54 -1.78 -6.32
N GLU A 40 14.34 -0.73 -6.45
CA GLU A 40 14.67 -0.13 -7.75
C GLU A 40 15.40 -1.10 -8.67
N ALA A 41 16.30 -1.92 -8.12
CA ALA A 41 17.00 -2.97 -8.87
C ALA A 41 16.05 -4.02 -9.49
N ARG A 42 14.82 -4.11 -8.99
CA ARG A 42 13.75 -4.99 -9.50
C ARG A 42 12.68 -4.22 -10.28
N GLY A 43 12.95 -2.96 -10.63
CA GLY A 43 12.02 -2.10 -11.38
C GLY A 43 10.83 -1.59 -10.56
N ILE A 44 10.95 -1.53 -9.23
CA ILE A 44 9.87 -1.11 -8.35
C ILE A 44 10.32 0.11 -7.56
N VAL A 45 9.49 1.15 -7.60
CA VAL A 45 9.76 2.43 -6.93
C VAL A 45 8.69 2.67 -5.89
N PHE A 46 9.09 3.17 -4.72
CA PHE A 46 8.16 3.59 -3.69
C PHE A 46 7.75 5.05 -3.91
N SER A 47 6.46 5.32 -4.01
CA SER A 47 5.89 6.63 -4.32
C SER A 47 5.12 7.19 -3.14
N GLU A 48 5.78 8.02 -2.32
CA GLU A 48 5.14 8.69 -1.19
C GLU A 48 3.91 9.53 -1.56
N PRO A 49 3.87 10.29 -2.68
CA PRO A 49 2.70 11.08 -3.04
C PRO A 49 1.44 10.22 -3.24
N ARG A 50 1.59 9.01 -3.81
CA ARG A 50 0.48 8.07 -3.99
C ARG A 50 -0.02 7.51 -2.66
N VAL A 51 0.90 7.23 -1.74
CA VAL A 51 0.54 6.80 -0.38
C VAL A 51 -0.19 7.91 0.34
N GLN A 52 0.32 9.14 0.32
CA GLN A 52 -0.32 10.24 1.03
C GLN A 52 -1.71 10.55 0.48
N HIS A 53 -1.92 10.39 -0.82
CA HIS A 53 -3.24 10.49 -1.44
C HIS A 53 -4.24 9.49 -0.84
N ILE A 54 -3.88 8.20 -0.72
CA ILE A 54 -4.79 7.21 -0.10
C ILE A 54 -4.98 7.45 1.40
N LEU A 55 -3.94 7.85 2.14
CA LEU A 55 -4.07 8.18 3.56
C LEU A 55 -4.99 9.39 3.79
N ASN A 56 -5.00 10.35 2.87
CA ASN A 56 -5.94 11.48 2.91
C ASN A 56 -7.36 11.04 2.57
N PHE A 57 -7.55 10.08 1.66
CA PHE A 57 -8.88 9.55 1.32
C PHE A 57 -9.60 8.95 2.54
N TYR A 58 -8.88 8.23 3.41
CA TYR A 58 -9.46 7.61 4.61
C TYR A 58 -10.07 8.61 5.62
N LYS A 59 -9.73 9.91 5.53
CA LYS A 59 -10.37 10.96 6.33
C LYS A 59 -11.85 11.17 5.97
N PHE A 60 -12.23 10.78 4.75
CA PHE A 60 -13.60 10.91 4.25
C PHE A 60 -14.41 9.63 4.43
N VAL A 61 -13.80 8.56 4.97
CA VAL A 61 -14.48 7.29 5.18
C VAL A 61 -15.03 7.24 6.61
N PRO A 62 -16.35 7.40 6.81
CA PRO A 62 -16.93 7.27 8.13
C PRO A 62 -17.06 5.80 8.53
N HIS A 63 -17.08 5.55 9.84
CA HIS A 63 -17.54 4.27 10.36
C HIS A 63 -19.00 4.05 9.94
N VAL A 64 -19.26 2.92 9.26
CA VAL A 64 -20.59 2.58 8.71
C VAL A 64 -21.50 1.94 9.77
N LYS A 65 -20.93 1.31 10.81
CA LYS A 65 -21.67 0.59 11.87
C LYS A 65 -21.00 0.77 13.24
N GLY A 66 -21.80 0.69 14.31
CA GLY A 66 -21.35 0.68 15.71
C GLY A 66 -21.46 2.04 16.42
N ALA A 67 -20.91 2.13 17.64
CA ALA A 67 -21.00 3.33 18.48
C ALA A 67 -20.29 4.58 17.90
N LEU A 68 -19.40 4.37 16.92
CA LEU A 68 -18.63 5.44 16.25
C LEU A 68 -19.21 5.84 14.89
N THR A 69 -20.44 5.42 14.58
CA THR A 69 -21.10 5.69 13.30
C THR A 69 -21.06 7.19 12.95
N GLY A 70 -20.64 7.51 11.72
CA GLY A 70 -20.52 8.88 11.23
C GLY A 70 -19.20 9.60 11.54
N LYS A 71 -18.34 9.06 12.42
CA LYS A 71 -16.99 9.60 12.65
C LYS A 71 -15.99 9.03 11.64
N PRO A 72 -14.99 9.82 11.18
CA PRO A 72 -13.90 9.31 10.34
C PRO A 72 -13.14 8.18 11.00
N ILE A 73 -12.68 7.21 10.20
CA ILE A 73 -11.84 6.12 10.69
C ILE A 73 -10.45 6.66 11.06
N GLU A 74 -10.07 6.51 12.33
CA GLU A 74 -8.69 6.75 12.76
C GLU A 74 -7.80 5.57 12.38
N LEU A 75 -6.81 5.83 11.53
CA LEU A 75 -5.87 4.81 11.08
C LEU A 75 -4.81 4.55 12.16
N MET A 76 -4.76 3.30 12.65
CA MET A 76 -3.65 2.79 13.46
C MET A 76 -2.40 2.58 12.60
N ASP A 77 -1.23 2.55 13.25
CA ASP A 77 0.08 2.34 12.62
C ASP A 77 0.12 1.13 11.66
N TRP A 78 -0.50 0.00 12.05
CA TRP A 78 -0.56 -1.19 11.21
C TRP A 78 -1.55 -1.05 10.03
N HIS A 79 -2.63 -0.26 10.16
CA HIS A 79 -3.50 0.10 9.03
C HIS A 79 -2.70 0.90 8.00
N ILE A 80 -1.90 1.87 8.45
CA ILE A 80 -1.03 2.66 7.61
C ILE A 80 -0.02 1.74 6.91
N PHE A 81 0.60 0.80 7.63
CA PHE A 81 1.52 -0.18 7.04
C PHE A 81 0.87 -1.01 5.91
N ILE A 82 -0.37 -1.45 6.07
CA ILE A 82 -1.09 -2.16 4.99
C ILE A 82 -1.25 -1.24 3.77
N LEU A 83 -1.72 -0.01 3.99
CA LEU A 83 -1.97 0.95 2.91
C LEU A 83 -0.70 1.34 2.16
N ILE A 84 0.42 1.58 2.86
CA ILE A 84 1.68 1.92 2.19
C ILE A 84 2.21 0.75 1.35
N ASN A 85 1.98 -0.49 1.77
CA ASN A 85 2.37 -1.67 1.00
C ASN A 85 1.51 -1.86 -0.25
N LEU A 86 0.21 -1.58 -0.15
CA LEU A 86 -0.74 -1.75 -1.26
C LEU A 86 -0.63 -0.64 -2.31
N PHE A 87 -0.41 0.61 -1.89
CA PHE A 87 -0.49 1.78 -2.77
C PHE A 87 0.85 2.47 -3.01
N GLY A 88 1.88 2.15 -2.24
CA GLY A 88 3.17 2.82 -2.32
C GLY A 88 4.09 2.30 -3.41
N PHE A 89 4.09 1.00 -3.69
CA PHE A 89 5.00 0.43 -4.70
C PHE A 89 4.40 0.46 -6.11
N VAL A 90 5.13 1.09 -7.03
CA VAL A 90 4.76 1.21 -8.43
C VAL A 90 5.86 0.66 -9.35
N CYS A 91 5.44 0.17 -10.52
CA CYS A 91 6.32 -0.29 -11.58
C CYS A 91 5.88 0.33 -12.91
N PRO A 92 6.78 0.47 -13.90
CA PRO A 92 6.38 0.89 -15.24
C PRO A 92 5.40 -0.11 -15.85
N LEU A 93 4.41 0.41 -16.56
CA LEU A 93 3.52 -0.39 -17.38
C LEU A 93 4.31 -0.89 -18.60
N VAL A 94 4.33 -2.21 -18.77
CA VAL A 94 4.95 -2.86 -19.91
C VAL A 94 3.84 -3.45 -20.77
N ASN A 95 3.92 -3.23 -22.08
CA ASN A 95 2.99 -3.85 -23.02
C ASN A 95 3.33 -5.35 -23.16
N GLU A 96 2.34 -6.20 -22.97
CA GLU A 96 2.51 -7.67 -23.01
C GLU A 96 2.89 -8.18 -24.40
N ALA A 97 2.43 -7.51 -25.47
CA ALA A 97 2.71 -7.93 -26.84
C ALA A 97 4.09 -7.47 -27.35
N THR A 98 4.57 -6.29 -26.93
CA THR A 98 5.82 -5.72 -27.44
C THR A 98 6.98 -5.77 -26.43
N GLY A 99 6.70 -5.95 -25.14
CA GLY A 99 7.70 -5.89 -24.08
C GLY A 99 8.22 -4.48 -23.79
N GLU A 100 7.66 -3.46 -24.45
CA GLU A 100 8.10 -2.07 -24.31
C GLU A 100 7.36 -1.35 -23.18
N VAL A 101 8.03 -0.37 -22.58
CA VAL A 101 7.46 0.46 -21.53
C VAL A 101 6.50 1.49 -22.15
N VAL A 102 5.26 1.51 -21.66
CA VAL A 102 4.24 2.46 -22.10
C VAL A 102 4.56 3.84 -21.53
N LEU A 103 4.78 4.82 -22.40
CA LEU A 103 5.00 6.21 -22.03
C LEU A 103 3.69 6.98 -21.92
N ARG A 104 3.69 8.05 -21.14
CA ARG A 104 2.54 8.96 -21.04
C ARG A 104 2.35 9.74 -22.34
N ASN A 105 1.09 9.98 -22.68
CA ASN A 105 0.69 10.79 -23.84
C ASN A 105 0.86 12.31 -23.64
N ASP A 106 1.47 12.74 -22.53
CA ASP A 106 1.65 14.15 -22.15
C ASP A 106 2.93 14.79 -22.74
N GLY A 107 3.68 14.05 -23.56
CA GLY A 107 4.95 14.51 -24.14
C GLY A 107 6.12 14.55 -23.17
N SER A 108 5.93 14.16 -21.89
CA SER A 108 6.98 14.23 -20.87
C SER A 108 8.05 13.13 -20.97
N GLY A 109 7.83 12.12 -21.83
CA GLY A 109 8.68 10.94 -21.95
C GLY A 109 8.70 10.05 -20.70
N ARG A 110 7.83 10.31 -19.72
CA ARG A 110 7.77 9.53 -18.47
C ARG A 110 6.98 8.25 -18.68
N PRO A 111 7.39 7.13 -18.06
CA PRO A 111 6.62 5.90 -18.09
C PRO A 111 5.28 6.06 -17.35
N VAL A 112 4.27 5.34 -17.84
CA VAL A 112 3.03 5.12 -17.09
C VAL A 112 3.37 4.20 -15.94
N MET A 113 3.18 4.69 -14.71
CA MET A 113 3.46 3.92 -13.50
C MET A 113 2.16 3.30 -12.98
N VAL A 114 2.14 1.97 -12.88
CA VAL A 114 1.02 1.19 -12.35
C VAL A 114 1.37 0.64 -10.97
N ARG A 115 0.34 0.30 -10.19
CA ARG A 115 0.53 -0.32 -8.88
C ARG A 115 1.07 -1.72 -9.07
N ARG A 116 2.02 -2.11 -8.24
CA ARG A 116 2.48 -3.50 -8.19
C ARG A 116 1.49 -4.34 -7.38
N PHE A 117 0.57 -5.05 -8.05
CA PHE A 117 -0.25 -6.06 -7.38
C PHE A 117 0.62 -7.27 -7.02
N ARG A 118 0.76 -7.58 -5.73
CA ARG A 118 1.49 -8.76 -5.25
C ARG A 118 0.54 -9.68 -4.50
N THR A 119 0.42 -10.92 -4.98
CA THR A 119 -0.44 -11.97 -4.39
C THR A 119 -0.10 -12.30 -2.94
N ALA A 120 1.12 -12.00 -2.47
CA ALA A 120 1.55 -12.32 -1.11
C ALA A 120 0.78 -11.56 0.01
N TYR A 121 0.14 -10.43 -0.28
CA TYR A 121 -0.72 -9.74 0.69
C TYR A 121 -2.14 -10.35 0.73
N ILE A 122 -2.53 -11.03 -0.35
CA ILE A 122 -3.82 -11.72 -0.50
C ILE A 122 -3.91 -12.97 0.37
N GLY A 123 -2.80 -13.53 0.88
CA GLY A 123 -2.85 -14.66 1.82
C GLY A 123 -2.94 -14.26 3.30
N ILE A 124 -2.39 -13.09 3.66
CA ILE A 124 -2.19 -12.69 5.07
C ILE A 124 -3.29 -11.73 5.55
N PHE A 125 -3.83 -10.86 4.68
CA PHE A 125 -4.72 -9.76 5.07
C PHE A 125 -6.12 -9.77 4.41
N THR A 126 -6.43 -10.73 3.54
CA THR A 126 -7.75 -10.77 2.85
C THR A 126 -8.87 -11.30 3.72
N ILE A 127 -8.61 -12.21 4.65
CA ILE A 127 -9.70 -12.80 5.45
C ILE A 127 -10.44 -11.72 6.27
N PRO A 128 -9.77 -10.69 6.86
CA PRO A 128 -10.48 -9.57 7.48
C PRO A 128 -10.84 -8.42 6.52
N PHE A 129 -10.04 -8.14 5.47
CA PHE A 129 -10.16 -6.90 4.69
C PHE A 129 -10.90 -7.03 3.35
N ALA A 130 -11.15 -8.26 2.87
CA ALA A 130 -11.95 -8.50 1.66
C ALA A 130 -13.37 -7.92 1.77
N PHE A 131 -13.93 -7.79 2.98
CA PHE A 131 -15.22 -7.16 3.20
C PHE A 131 -15.25 -5.65 2.89
N ILE A 132 -14.11 -4.96 2.94
CA ILE A 132 -14.03 -3.51 2.72
C ILE A 132 -13.73 -3.19 1.25
N PHE A 133 -12.92 -3.99 0.56
CA PHE A 133 -12.50 -3.69 -0.83
C PHE A 133 -13.41 -4.28 -1.91
N THR A 134 -14.13 -5.39 -1.65
CA THR A 134 -15.04 -5.98 -2.65
C THR A 134 -16.22 -5.04 -2.96
N GLY A 135 -16.56 -4.12 -2.06
CA GLY A 135 -17.56 -3.07 -2.31
C GLY A 135 -17.06 -1.87 -3.15
N LEU A 136 -15.75 -1.68 -3.31
CA LEU A 136 -15.17 -0.53 -4.02
C LEU A 136 -14.79 -0.84 -5.48
N LEU A 137 -14.68 -2.13 -5.85
CA LEU A 137 -14.33 -2.58 -7.20
C LEU A 137 -15.55 -2.82 -8.11
N ASN A 138 -16.77 -2.69 -7.60
CA ASN A 138 -18.03 -2.86 -8.35
C ASN A 138 -18.74 -1.52 -8.67
N VAL A 139 -18.03 -0.40 -8.63
CA VAL A 139 -18.53 0.88 -9.14
C VAL A 139 -17.60 1.37 -10.26
N THR A 140 -17.67 0.66 -11.39
CA THR A 140 -17.50 1.16 -12.76
C THR A 140 -18.14 0.16 -13.70
#